data_AF-A0A1Z4V4F3-F1
#
_entry.id   AF-A0A1Z4V4F3-F1
#
_cell.length_a   1.000
_cell.length_b   1.000
_cell.length_c   1.000
_cell.angle_alpha   90.00
_cell.angle_beta   90.00
_cell.angle_gamma   90.00
#
_symmetry.space_group_name_H-M   'P 1'
#
loop_
_entity.id
_entity.type
_entity.pdbx_description
1 polymer ?
#
loop_
_entity_poly.entity_id
_entity_poly.type
_entity_poly.pdbx_seq_one_letter_code
_entity_poly.pdbx_strand_id
1 'polypeptide(L)'
;MGFKLVGSQYQEIVANKQGLLWSEVLNLYLGVANGKLRYFTSEGELVPTPEEAAIKIQKEALVAQNQALAAEQQLAGEREKVQILAARLR
;
A
#
# COMPACT_ATOMS: atom_id res chain seq x y z
N MET A 1 8.63 21.53 17.11
CA MET A 1 9.46 20.87 18.13
C MET A 1 8.66 19.73 18.73
N GLY A 2 9.24 18.54 18.85
CA GLY A 2 8.61 17.38 19.48
C GLY A 2 9.28 17.07 20.81
N PHE A 3 8.51 16.63 21.79
CA PHE A 3 9.03 16.25 23.11
C PHE A 3 8.60 14.83 23.44
N LYS A 4 9.49 14.07 24.06
CA LYS A 4 9.18 12.78 24.68
C LYS A 4 9.23 12.91 26.20
N LEU A 5 8.29 12.27 26.88
CA LEU A 5 8.32 12.18 28.33
C LEU A 5 9.19 10.98 28.73
N VAL A 6 10.29 11.24 29.44
CA VAL A 6 11.18 10.21 29.98
C VAL A 6 11.17 10.34 31.50
N GLY A 7 10.52 9.38 32.17
CA GLY A 7 10.24 9.48 33.61
C GLY A 7 9.28 10.64 33.90
N SER A 8 9.79 11.73 34.48
CA SER A 8 9.01 12.95 34.80
C SER A 8 9.52 14.20 34.08
N GLN A 9 10.40 14.04 33.08
CA GLN A 9 11.00 15.16 32.34
C GLN A 9 10.69 15.05 30.85
N TYR A 10 10.33 16.19 30.24
CA TYR A 10 10.20 16.30 28.80
C TYR A 10 11.59 16.52 28.19
N GLN A 11 12.02 15.57 27.36
CA GLN A 11 13.23 15.68 26.56
C GLN A 11 12.86 16.01 25.13
N GLU A 12 13.61 16.93 24.51
CA GLU A 12 13.40 17.27 23.11
C GLU A 12 13.79 16.10 22.20
N ILE A 13 12.96 15.84 21.19
CA ILE A 13 13.26 14.86 20.15
C ILE A 13 14.02 15.60 19.04
N VAL A 14 15.28 15.23 18.84
CA VAL A 14 16.08 15.75 17.74
C VAL A 14 15.52 15.19 16.43
N ALA A 15 15.15 16.09 15.53
CA ALA A 15 14.73 15.71 14.19
C ALA A 15 15.90 15.13 13.40
N ASN A 16 15.63 14.12 12.56
CA ASN A 16 16.62 13.58 11.65
C ASN A 16 16.96 14.59 10.53
N LYS A 17 17.89 14.22 9.62
CA LYS A 17 18.29 15.07 8.47
C LYS A 17 17.13 15.51 7.56
N GLN A 18 16.01 14.81 7.62
CA GLN A 18 14.79 15.07 6.83
C GLN A 18 13.73 15.85 7.62
N GLY A 19 14.02 16.26 8.87
CA GLY A 19 13.06 16.96 9.72
C GLY A 19 12.06 16.04 10.41
N LEU A 20 12.26 14.72 10.40
CA LEU A 20 11.36 13.74 11.02
C LEU A 20 11.75 13.47 12.48
N LEU A 21 10.74 13.35 13.35
CA LEU A 21 10.90 13.12 14.78
C LEU A 21 10.70 11.63 15.09
N TRP A 22 11.68 10.97 15.71
CA TRP A 22 11.55 9.56 16.07
C TRP A 22 10.66 9.36 17.31
N SER A 23 9.67 8.48 17.20
CA SER A 23 8.86 8.03 18.35
C SER A 23 9.22 6.60 18.71
N GLU A 24 9.89 6.43 19.85
CA GLU A 24 10.25 5.10 20.39
C GLU A 24 9.00 4.26 20.74
N VAL A 25 7.91 4.91 21.17
CA VAL A 25 6.66 4.22 21.57
C VAL A 25 5.95 3.62 20.35
N LEU A 26 5.95 4.35 19.24
CA LEU A 26 5.31 3.90 18.00
C LEU A 26 6.27 3.12 17.10
N ASN A 27 7.58 3.17 17.39
CA ASN A 27 8.67 2.67 16.56
C ASN A 27 8.58 3.21 15.11
N LEU A 28 8.16 4.47 14.98
CA LEU A 28 7.89 5.18 13.73
C LEU A 28 8.39 6.62 13.81
N TYR A 29 8.70 7.19 12.65
CA TYR A 29 9.02 8.61 12.51
C TYR A 29 7.73 9.43 12.35
N LEU A 30 7.70 10.64 12.89
CA LEU A 30 6.63 11.61 12.73
C LEU A 30 7.15 12.77 11.89
N GLY A 31 6.41 13.13 10.86
CA GLY A 31 6.72 14.27 10.00
C GLY A 31 5.47 14.99 9.54
N VAL A 32 5.66 16.14 8.89
CA VAL A 32 4.57 16.89 8.27
C VAL A 32 4.61 16.65 6.78
N ALA A 33 3.57 16.03 6.23
CA ALA A 33 3.38 15.89 4.78
C ALA A 33 2.05 16.53 4.39
N ASN A 34 2.07 17.38 3.36
CA ASN A 34 0.90 18.15 2.90
C ASN A 34 0.20 18.94 4.03
N GLY A 35 0.98 19.52 4.95
CA GLY A 35 0.46 20.28 6.09
C GLY A 35 -0.23 19.44 7.17
N LYS A 36 -0.17 18.11 7.09
CA LYS A 36 -0.73 17.18 8.08
C LYS A 36 0.37 16.36 8.75
N LEU A 37 0.20 16.09 10.04
CA LEU A 37 1.06 15.16 10.76
C LEU A 37 0.83 13.75 10.21
N ARG A 38 1.90 13.10 9.76
CA ARG A 38 1.89 11.75 9.19
C ARG A 38 3.00 10.91 9.83
N TYR A 39 2.75 9.60 9.86
CA TYR A 39 3.73 8.62 10.29
C TYR A 39 4.60 8.17 9.11
N PHE A 40 5.85 7.89 9.40
CA PHE A 40 6.85 7.41 8.47
C PHE A 40 7.50 6.15 9.06
N THR A 41 7.80 5.18 8.21
CA THR A 41 8.52 3.96 8.59
C THR A 41 9.94 4.30 9.02
N SER A 42 10.64 3.35 9.66
CA SER A 42 12.07 3.50 10.00
C SER A 42 12.97 3.80 8.80
N GLU A 43 12.51 3.45 7.59
CA GLU A 43 13.20 3.70 6.32
C GLU A 43 12.87 5.10 5.73
N GLY A 44 11.96 5.83 6.37
CA GLY A 44 11.53 7.17 5.94
C GLY A 44 10.38 7.16 4.92
N GLU A 45 9.72 6.01 4.73
CA GLU A 45 8.57 5.91 3.82
C GLU A 45 7.29 6.33 4.53
N LEU A 46 6.39 7.02 3.82
CA LEU A 46 5.11 7.46 4.37
C LEU A 46 4.24 6.24 4.70
N VAL A 47 3.83 6.10 5.96
CA VAL A 47 2.88 5.06 6.36
C VAL A 47 1.49 5.46 5.86
N PRO A 48 0.85 4.63 5.01
CA PRO A 48 -0.50 4.91 4.54
C PRO A 48 -1.47 4.88 5.70
N THR A 49 -2.51 5.71 5.64
CA THR A 49 -3.62 5.56 6.58
C THR A 49 -4.31 4.21 6.38
N PRO A 50 -5.03 3.69 7.40
CA PRO A 50 -5.82 2.46 7.23
C PRO A 50 -6.81 2.55 6.06
N GLU A 51 -7.35 3.74 5.80
CA GLU A 51 -8.23 4.02 4.67
C GLU A 51 -7.49 3.95 3.33
N GLU A 52 -6.32 4.61 3.22
CA GLU A 52 -5.46 4.54 2.02
C GLU A 52 -5.02 3.09 1.74
N ALA A 53 -4.68 2.34 2.78
CA ALA A 53 -4.32 0.92 2.67
C ALA A 53 -5.51 0.07 2.21
N ALA A 54 -6.71 0.28 2.76
CA ALA A 54 -7.91 -0.44 2.34
C ALA A 54 -8.25 -0.17 0.87
N ILE A 55 -8.18 1.09 0.43
CA ILE A 55 -8.40 1.46 -0.98
C ILE A 55 -7.38 0.76 -1.89
N LYS A 56 -6.10 0.73 -1.49
CA LYS A 56 -5.05 0.06 -2.25
C LYS A 56 -5.34 -1.43 -2.41
N ILE A 57 -5.66 -2.11 -1.31
CA ILE A 57 -6.01 -3.54 -1.29
C ILE A 57 -7.24 -3.82 -2.17
N GLN A 58 -8.29 -3.01 -2.08
CA GLN A 58 -9.48 -3.16 -2.91
C GLN A 58 -9.16 -3.00 -4.40
N LYS A 59 -8.33 -2.02 -4.75
CA LYS A 59 -7.91 -1.79 -6.13
C LYS A 59 -7.08 -2.96 -6.66
N GLU A 60 -6.14 -3.46 -5.86
CA GLU A 60 -5.33 -4.63 -6.21
C GLU A 60 -6.21 -5.88 -6.41
N ALA A 61 -7.18 -6.11 -5.52
CA ALA A 61 -8.13 -7.22 -5.64
C ALA A 61 -9.00 -7.11 -6.90
N LEU A 62 -9.48 -5.91 -7.24
CA LEU A 62 -10.28 -5.67 -8.44
C LEU A 62 -9.47 -5.91 -9.72
N VAL A 63 -8.21 -5.45 -9.75
CA VAL A 63 -7.32 -5.70 -10.89
C VAL A 63 -7.06 -7.19 -11.07
N ALA A 64 -6.76 -7.91 -9.98
CA ALA A 64 -6.54 -9.35 -10.02
C ALA A 64 -7.78 -10.11 -10.52
N GLN A 65 -8.97 -9.73 -10.06
CA GLN A 65 -10.23 -10.33 -10.49
C GLN A 65 -10.49 -10.10 -11.98
N ASN A 66 -10.29 -8.87 -12.47
CA ASN A 66 -10.47 -8.56 -13.89
C ASN A 66 -9.48 -9.32 -14.77
N GLN A 67 -8.24 -9.49 -14.31
CA GLN A 67 -7.24 -10.28 -15.03
C GLN A 67 -7.62 -11.76 -15.10
N ALA A 68 -8.11 -12.34 -14.00
CA ALA A 68 -8.59 -13.72 -13.97
C ALA A 68 -9.77 -13.90 -14.95
N LEU A 69 -10.78 -13.02 -14.90
CA LEU A 69 -11.93 -13.09 -15.80
C LEU A 69 -11.53 -12.97 -17.27
N ALA A 70 -10.61 -12.06 -17.59
CA ALA A 70 -10.12 -11.88 -18.96
C ALA A 70 -9.39 -13.15 -19.46
N ALA A 71 -8.56 -13.77 -18.61
CA ALA A 71 -7.88 -15.01 -18.95
C ALA A 71 -8.87 -16.17 -19.18
N GLU A 72 -9.91 -16.29 -18.34
CA GLU A 72 -10.97 -17.29 -18.52
C GLU A 72 -11.74 -17.09 -19.83
N GLN A 73 -12.09 -15.85 -20.17
CA GLN A 73 -12.76 -15.52 -21.43
C GLN A 73 -11.89 -15.86 -22.65
N GLN A 74 -10.58 -15.59 -22.58
CA GLN A 74 -9.65 -15.94 -23.66
C GLN A 74 -9.57 -17.46 -23.86
N LEU A 75 -9.40 -18.22 -22.76
CA LEU A 75 -9.35 -19.68 -22.81
C LEU A 75 -10.65 -20.29 -23.34
N ALA A 76 -11.80 -19.76 -22.92
CA ALA A 76 -13.11 -20.20 -23.41
C ALA A 76 -13.25 -19.93 -24.93
N GLY A 77 -12.87 -18.73 -25.38
CA GLY A 77 -12.92 -18.37 -26.79
C GLY A 77 -11.97 -19.19 -27.67
N GLU A 78 -10.76 -19.50 -27.19
CA GLU A 78 -9.84 -20.40 -27.90
C GLU A 78 -10.40 -21.82 -27.99
N ARG A 79 -10.95 -22.36 -26.89
CA ARG A 79 -11.58 -23.68 -26.90
C ARG A 79 -12.73 -23.77 -27.90
N GLU A 80 -13.58 -22.74 -27.97
CA GLU A 80 -14.69 -22.70 -28.91
C GLU A 80 -14.18 -22.69 -30.36
N LYS A 81 -13.21 -21.83 -30.68
CA LYS A 81 -12.60 -21.78 -32.02
C LYS A 81 -11.98 -23.12 -32.42
N VAL A 82 -11.25 -23.76 -31.52
CA VAL A 82 -10.64 -25.08 -31.75
C VAL A 82 -11.73 -26.13 -32.04
N GLN A 83 -12.82 -26.13 -31.28
CA GLN A 83 -13.94 -27.07 -31.51
C GLN A 83 -14.63 -26.83 -32.86
N ILE A 84 -14.89 -25.58 -33.24
CA ILE A 84 -15.53 -25.24 -34.52
C ILE A 84 -14.63 -25.68 -35.69
N LEU A 85 -13.33 -25.40 -35.61
CA LEU A 85 -12.38 -25.82 -36.64
C LEU A 85 -12.31 -27.35 -36.73
N ALA A 86 -12.24 -28.05 -35.60
CA ALA A 86 -12.23 -29.51 -35.57
C ALA A 86 -13.51 -30.13 -36.15
N ALA A 87 -14.68 -29.52 -35.91
CA ALA A 87 -15.95 -29.97 -36.47
C ALA A 87 -16.05 -29.73 -37.99
N ARG A 88 -15.39 -28.70 -38.52
CA ARG A 88 -15.40 -28.36 -39.95
C ARG A 88 -14.42 -29.19 -40.80
N LEU A 89 -13.42 -29.80 -40.16
CA LEU A 89 -12.45 -30.71 -40.79
C LEU A 89 -12.92 -32.18 -40.82
N ARG A 90 -14.13 -32.49 -40.36
CA ARG A 90 -14.70 -33.83 -40.27
C ARG A 90 -15.86 -34.01 -41.25
#